data_AF-A0A840VN62-F1
#
_entry.id   AF-A0A840VN62-F1
#
_cell.length_a   1.000
_cell.length_b   1.000
_cell.length_c   1.000
_cell.angle_alpha   90.00
_cell.angle_beta   90.00
_cell.angle_gamma   90.00
#
_symmetry.space_group_name_H-M   'P 1'
#
loop_
_entity.id
_entity.type
_entity.pdbx_description
1 polymer ?
#
loop_
_entity_poly.entity_id
_entity_poly.type
_entity_poly.pdbx_seq_one_letter_code
_entity_poly.pdbx_strand_id
1 'polypeptide(L)'
;MTHCTAWSAELPDLLEERFASAVAGKSGLVVVPVAQRPFPLWLRAGTGDADAATASFDPQMNGLKFVHEPRRVLEIGARAGYRSVALAHAYPGAEIIATEPNAAFQRVAVLNTVPYGNVTVLNLAIGTDNARHDFFGREGEAGYPALMRHEAGQITATPLAHLLNHRRWNDVDTIILTPDAASIGILDQPLPRRVRLLAVETGGATLPPETMAKLPMAEFLTMISGDYVLFYRRALQKVLPEPPRATPVYMPDGPLQRLTLENVSADPPGFFQVGREGFRLHPNPYGAPLARVTMTQRNLDFAELQVSMRVVREESASVRFKVEMLGETGTILASAMEVVPGGKARGVVLQLPEYRGPCSIAFSTQMAEHGASNHAAWAEFISATFV
;
A
#
# COMPACT_ATOMS: atom_id res chain seq x y z
N MET A 1 -18.74 -19.01 -0.70
CA MET A 1 -17.78 -17.98 -1.13
C MET A 1 -16.45 -18.68 -1.30
N THR A 2 -16.03 -18.92 -2.53
CA THR A 2 -14.73 -19.50 -2.84
C THR A 2 -13.72 -18.36 -2.69
N HIS A 3 -12.88 -18.40 -1.65
CA HIS A 3 -11.76 -17.47 -1.55
C HIS A 3 -10.90 -17.68 -2.80
N CYS A 4 -10.72 -16.62 -3.59
CA CYS A 4 -9.87 -16.65 -4.77
C CYS A 4 -8.40 -16.69 -4.30
N THR A 5 -7.91 -17.88 -3.95
CA THR A 5 -6.50 -18.13 -3.59
C THR A 5 -5.65 -18.25 -4.86
N ALA A 6 -5.72 -17.25 -5.75
CA ALA A 6 -5.01 -17.28 -7.04
C ALA A 6 -3.54 -16.82 -6.96
N TRP A 7 -3.04 -16.48 -5.77
CA TRP A 7 -1.63 -16.16 -5.55
C TRP A 7 -0.90 -17.40 -5.05
N SER A 8 -0.52 -18.28 -5.97
CA SER A 8 0.49 -19.30 -5.68
C SER A 8 1.85 -18.58 -5.60
N ALA A 9 2.31 -18.34 -4.38
CA ALA A 9 3.47 -17.50 -4.12
C ALA A 9 4.77 -18.30 -4.28
N GLU A 10 5.63 -17.86 -5.20
CA GLU A 10 7.06 -17.93 -4.96
C GLU A 10 7.33 -17.11 -3.69
N LEU A 11 8.17 -17.59 -2.75
CA LEU A 11 8.39 -16.87 -1.49
C LEU A 11 8.88 -15.45 -1.79
N PRO A 12 8.36 -14.42 -1.11
CA PRO A 12 8.74 -13.01 -1.34
C PRO A 12 10.26 -12.78 -1.44
N ASP A 13 11.02 -13.36 -0.51
CA ASP A 13 12.48 -13.26 -0.44
C ASP A 13 13.17 -13.76 -1.72
N LEU A 14 12.61 -14.81 -2.37
CA LEU A 14 13.16 -15.36 -3.60
C LEU A 14 12.89 -14.46 -4.82
N LEU A 15 11.78 -13.72 -4.81
CA LEU A 15 11.47 -12.76 -5.88
C LEU A 15 12.37 -11.54 -5.80
N GLU A 16 12.56 -11.01 -4.58
CA GLU A 16 13.44 -9.86 -4.35
C GLU A 16 14.88 -10.18 -4.76
N GLU A 17 15.45 -11.28 -4.25
CA GLU A 17 16.81 -11.71 -4.59
C GLU A 17 16.98 -11.93 -6.10
N ARG A 18 15.98 -12.55 -6.75
CA ARG A 18 15.99 -12.81 -8.19
C ARG A 18 16.03 -11.52 -9.00
N PHE A 19 15.14 -10.56 -8.72
CA PHE A 19 15.12 -9.29 -9.45
C PHE A 19 16.36 -8.46 -9.18
N ALA A 20 16.80 -8.36 -7.92
CA ALA A 20 18.00 -7.64 -7.53
C ALA A 20 19.26 -8.22 -8.22
N SER A 21 19.43 -9.55 -8.17
CA SER A 21 20.54 -10.25 -8.84
C SER A 21 20.52 -10.09 -10.35
N ALA A 22 19.33 -10.09 -10.96
CA ALA A 22 19.20 -9.93 -12.40
C ALA A 22 19.68 -8.55 -12.89
N VAL A 23 19.45 -7.48 -12.12
CA VAL A 23 19.85 -6.10 -12.48
C VAL A 23 21.21 -5.68 -11.93
N ALA A 24 21.76 -6.40 -10.95
CA ALA A 24 23.00 -6.03 -10.25
C ALA A 24 24.17 -5.80 -11.22
N GLY A 25 24.78 -4.62 -11.12
CA GLY A 25 25.95 -4.23 -11.93
C GLY A 25 25.68 -4.05 -13.43
N LYS A 26 24.42 -4.02 -13.86
CA LYS A 26 24.03 -3.88 -15.28
C LYS A 26 23.31 -2.56 -15.54
N SER A 27 23.25 -2.19 -16.81
CA SER A 27 22.44 -1.08 -17.32
C SER A 27 21.69 -1.52 -18.59
N GLY A 28 20.56 -0.88 -18.88
CA GLY A 28 19.74 -1.22 -20.04
C GLY A 28 18.65 -2.24 -19.74
N LEU A 29 18.15 -2.94 -20.75
CA LEU A 29 17.07 -3.92 -20.58
C LEU A 29 17.61 -5.30 -20.23
N VAL A 30 17.04 -5.92 -19.19
CA VAL A 30 17.31 -7.31 -18.80
C VAL A 30 16.01 -8.11 -18.80
N VAL A 31 16.11 -9.38 -19.17
CA VAL A 31 14.99 -10.32 -19.19
C VAL A 31 15.08 -11.22 -17.97
N VAL A 32 14.01 -11.30 -17.18
CA VAL A 32 13.95 -12.07 -15.94
C VAL A 32 12.80 -13.08 -16.01
N PRO A 33 13.08 -14.39 -15.99
CA PRO A 33 12.04 -15.40 -15.86
C PRO A 33 11.47 -15.37 -14.44
N VAL A 34 10.14 -15.31 -14.32
CA VAL A 34 9.41 -15.33 -13.05
C VAL A 34 8.76 -16.70 -12.89
N ALA A 35 8.91 -17.35 -11.73
CA ALA A 35 8.37 -18.69 -11.57
C ALA A 35 6.85 -18.69 -11.72
N GLN A 36 6.30 -19.78 -12.29
CA GLN A 36 4.86 -19.97 -12.48
C GLN A 36 4.19 -18.92 -13.40
N ARG A 37 4.96 -18.06 -14.06
CA ARG A 37 4.47 -17.15 -15.09
C ARG A 37 4.84 -17.68 -16.47
N PRO A 38 3.92 -17.62 -17.43
CA PRO A 38 4.17 -18.13 -18.78
C PRO A 38 5.16 -17.28 -19.58
N PHE A 39 5.39 -16.02 -19.17
CA PHE A 39 6.21 -15.06 -19.90
C PHE A 39 7.20 -14.36 -18.97
N PRO A 40 8.43 -14.07 -19.45
CA PRO A 40 9.41 -13.35 -18.65
C PRO A 40 9.06 -11.86 -18.53
N LEU A 41 9.71 -11.18 -17.59
CA LEU A 41 9.65 -9.73 -17.44
C LEU A 41 10.89 -9.05 -18.01
N TRP A 42 10.68 -7.87 -18.58
CA TRP A 42 11.68 -6.91 -18.99
C TRP A 42 11.83 -5.86 -17.91
N LEU A 43 13.04 -5.74 -17.37
CA LEU A 43 13.40 -4.76 -16.35
C LEU A 43 14.44 -3.81 -16.91
N ARG A 44 14.40 -2.54 -16.50
CA ARG A 44 15.47 -1.57 -16.78
C ARG A 44 16.51 -1.63 -15.66
N ALA A 45 17.63 -2.28 -15.91
CA ALA A 45 18.75 -2.30 -14.98
C ALA A 45 19.34 -0.89 -14.80
N GLY A 46 19.75 -0.57 -13.57
CA GLY A 46 20.17 0.79 -13.18
C GLY A 46 19.02 1.74 -12.86
N THR A 47 17.77 1.24 -12.76
CA THR A 47 16.60 1.99 -12.28
C THR A 47 15.91 1.23 -11.13
N GLY A 48 14.90 1.83 -10.49
CA GLY A 48 14.08 1.17 -9.45
C GLY A 48 13.07 0.14 -9.98
N ASP A 49 13.35 -0.49 -11.12
CA ASP A 49 12.42 -1.44 -11.75
C ASP A 49 12.38 -2.78 -11.01
N ALA A 50 13.49 -3.19 -10.40
CA ALA A 50 13.54 -4.41 -9.58
C ALA A 50 12.58 -4.27 -8.39
N ASP A 51 12.72 -3.21 -7.59
CA ASP A 51 11.86 -2.96 -6.43
C ASP A 51 10.38 -2.83 -6.83
N ALA A 52 10.09 -2.11 -7.93
CA ALA A 52 8.73 -1.95 -8.44
C ALA A 52 8.13 -3.28 -8.94
N ALA A 53 8.94 -4.15 -9.55
CA ALA A 53 8.53 -5.49 -9.92
C ALA A 53 8.25 -6.31 -8.65
N THR A 54 9.18 -6.37 -7.69
CA THR A 54 8.98 -7.09 -6.43
C THR A 54 7.68 -6.68 -5.74
N ALA A 55 7.46 -5.37 -5.55
CA ALA A 55 6.24 -4.84 -4.93
C ALA A 55 4.94 -5.19 -5.68
N SER A 56 5.01 -5.35 -7.01
CA SER A 56 3.84 -5.73 -7.82
C SER A 56 3.49 -7.21 -7.70
N PHE A 57 4.49 -8.08 -7.53
CA PHE A 57 4.34 -9.53 -7.51
C PHE A 57 4.25 -10.14 -6.11
N ASP A 58 4.79 -9.47 -5.10
CA ASP A 58 4.69 -9.90 -3.72
C ASP A 58 3.31 -9.53 -3.13
N PRO A 59 2.46 -10.50 -2.76
CA PRO A 59 1.18 -10.22 -2.13
C PRO A 59 1.27 -9.44 -0.81
N GLN A 60 2.41 -9.51 -0.12
CA GLN A 60 2.63 -8.81 1.16
C GLN A 60 2.92 -7.32 0.93
N MET A 61 3.64 -6.98 -0.15
CA MET A 61 3.91 -5.60 -0.54
C MET A 61 2.80 -5.00 -1.43
N ASN A 62 2.08 -5.83 -2.17
CA ASN A 62 0.98 -5.39 -3.01
C ASN A 62 -0.25 -5.06 -2.14
N GLY A 63 -0.40 -3.79 -1.80
CA GLY A 63 -1.51 -3.28 -0.99
C GLY A 63 -2.89 -3.31 -1.67
N LEU A 64 -3.03 -3.83 -2.90
CA LEU A 64 -4.33 -3.95 -3.56
C LEU A 64 -5.16 -5.09 -2.98
N LYS A 65 -6.31 -4.77 -2.40
CA LYS A 65 -7.27 -5.76 -1.90
C LYS A 65 -8.54 -5.70 -2.73
N PHE A 66 -8.89 -6.81 -3.38
CA PHE A 66 -10.09 -6.92 -4.22
C PHE A 66 -11.19 -7.63 -3.44
N VAL A 67 -12.32 -6.95 -3.22
CA VAL A 67 -13.54 -7.54 -2.59
C VAL A 67 -14.50 -8.13 -3.63
N HIS A 68 -14.06 -8.18 -4.88
CA HIS A 68 -14.77 -8.74 -6.02
C HIS A 68 -13.76 -9.24 -7.04
N GLU A 69 -14.18 -10.20 -7.86
CA GLU A 69 -13.41 -10.55 -9.05
C GLU A 69 -13.49 -9.38 -10.06
N PRO A 70 -12.39 -8.68 -10.34
CA PRO A 70 -12.39 -7.58 -11.30
C PRO A 70 -12.63 -8.11 -12.71
N ARG A 71 -13.44 -7.39 -13.49
CA ARG A 71 -13.72 -7.75 -14.90
C ARG A 71 -13.19 -6.71 -15.86
N ARG A 72 -13.19 -5.43 -15.47
CA ARG A 72 -12.70 -4.32 -16.30
C ARG A 72 -11.88 -3.40 -15.42
N VAL A 73 -10.56 -3.51 -15.57
CA VAL A 73 -9.58 -2.76 -14.79
C VAL A 73 -9.01 -1.65 -15.66
N LEU A 74 -9.21 -0.40 -15.23
CA LEU A 74 -8.45 0.73 -15.77
C LEU A 74 -7.29 1.04 -14.83
N GLU A 75 -6.07 0.88 -15.31
CA GLU A 75 -4.84 1.26 -14.61
C GLU A 75 -4.27 2.54 -15.22
N ILE A 76 -4.13 3.57 -14.40
CA ILE A 76 -3.64 4.89 -14.80
C ILE A 76 -2.26 5.09 -14.19
N GLY A 77 -1.26 5.32 -15.04
CA GLY A 77 0.15 5.37 -14.62
C GLY A 77 0.74 3.98 -14.47
N ALA A 78 0.59 3.14 -15.51
CA ALA A 78 1.03 1.74 -15.47
C ALA A 78 2.56 1.56 -15.42
N ARG A 79 3.34 2.62 -15.66
CA ARG A 79 4.81 2.62 -15.68
C ARG A 79 5.34 1.50 -16.58
N ALA A 80 6.13 0.57 -16.03
CA ALA A 80 6.70 -0.55 -16.78
C ALA A 80 5.76 -1.77 -16.87
N GLY A 81 4.51 -1.66 -16.42
CA GLY A 81 3.46 -2.67 -16.59
C GLY A 81 3.54 -3.87 -15.65
N TYR A 82 4.39 -3.84 -14.61
CA TYR A 82 4.55 -4.96 -13.67
C TYR A 82 3.24 -5.32 -12.96
N ARG A 83 2.51 -4.31 -12.47
CA ARG A 83 1.20 -4.49 -11.87
C ARG A 83 0.16 -5.01 -12.87
N SER A 84 0.15 -4.49 -14.11
CA SER A 84 -0.72 -5.01 -15.17
C SER A 84 -0.48 -6.50 -15.42
N VAL A 85 0.78 -6.94 -15.45
CA VAL A 85 1.15 -8.37 -15.58
C VAL A 85 0.73 -9.18 -14.34
N ALA A 86 0.93 -8.65 -13.14
CA ALA A 86 0.49 -9.28 -11.90
C ALA A 86 -1.03 -9.54 -11.93
N LEU A 87 -1.81 -8.52 -12.30
CA LEU A 87 -3.27 -8.58 -12.42
C LEU A 87 -3.74 -9.50 -13.56
N ALA A 88 -3.12 -9.44 -14.74
CA ALA A 88 -3.51 -10.25 -15.88
C ALA A 88 -3.42 -11.76 -15.60
N HIS A 89 -2.43 -12.17 -14.81
CA HIS A 89 -2.29 -13.56 -14.38
C HIS A 89 -3.22 -13.93 -13.22
N ALA A 90 -3.37 -13.06 -12.22
CA ALA A 90 -4.23 -13.31 -11.07
C ALA A 90 -5.72 -13.35 -11.47
N TYR A 91 -6.09 -12.58 -12.49
CA TYR A 91 -7.43 -12.45 -13.03
C TYR A 91 -7.42 -12.62 -14.55
N PRO A 92 -7.23 -13.85 -15.06
CA PRO A 92 -7.13 -14.11 -16.51
C PRO A 92 -8.42 -13.78 -17.28
N GLY A 93 -9.56 -13.68 -16.58
CA GLY A 93 -10.85 -13.25 -17.15
C GLY A 93 -11.07 -11.73 -17.15
N ALA A 94 -10.19 -10.94 -16.52
CA ALA A 94 -10.32 -9.49 -16.49
C ALA A 94 -9.77 -8.87 -17.78
N GLU A 95 -10.47 -7.88 -18.33
CA GLU A 95 -9.94 -7.00 -19.38
C GLU A 95 -9.24 -5.81 -18.72
N ILE A 96 -7.98 -5.56 -19.08
CA ILE A 96 -7.14 -4.53 -18.45
C ILE A 96 -6.76 -3.51 -19.51
N ILE A 97 -7.10 -2.24 -19.25
CA ILE A 97 -6.57 -1.11 -20.00
C ILE A 97 -5.60 -0.38 -19.09
N ALA A 98 -4.34 -0.33 -19.47
CA ALA A 98 -3.28 0.38 -18.78
C ALA A 98 -2.91 1.64 -19.58
N THR A 99 -2.71 2.77 -18.91
CA THR A 99 -2.28 4.03 -19.55
C THR A 99 -0.95 4.47 -18.98
N GLU A 100 -0.01 4.82 -19.85
CA GLU A 100 1.31 5.33 -19.44
C GLU A 100 1.75 6.45 -20.39
N PRO A 101 1.79 7.71 -19.95
CA PRO A 101 2.17 8.83 -20.79
C PRO A 101 3.67 8.84 -21.16
N ASN A 102 4.55 8.36 -20.28
CA ASN A 102 5.98 8.35 -20.55
C ASN A 102 6.34 7.23 -21.53
N ALA A 103 6.77 7.62 -22.74
CA ALA A 103 7.09 6.68 -23.80
C ALA A 103 8.17 5.64 -23.42
N ALA A 104 9.12 5.97 -22.54
CA ALA A 104 10.15 5.02 -22.11
C ALA A 104 9.58 3.94 -21.20
N PHE A 105 8.69 4.32 -20.27
CA PHE A 105 7.97 3.37 -19.43
C PHE A 105 6.97 2.56 -20.26
N GLN A 106 6.19 3.23 -21.11
CA GLN A 106 5.17 2.60 -21.95
C GLN A 106 5.74 1.51 -22.85
N ARG A 107 6.92 1.72 -23.45
CA ARG A 107 7.57 0.68 -24.28
C ARG A 107 7.86 -0.58 -23.47
N VAL A 108 8.32 -0.44 -22.23
CA VAL A 108 8.57 -1.58 -21.33
C VAL A 108 7.25 -2.23 -20.89
N ALA A 109 6.23 -1.44 -20.58
CA ALA A 109 4.89 -1.97 -20.30
C ALA A 109 4.35 -2.79 -21.47
N VAL A 110 4.48 -2.33 -22.71
CA VAL A 110 4.09 -3.10 -23.90
C VAL A 110 4.89 -4.40 -23.98
N LEU A 111 6.22 -4.37 -23.80
CA LEU A 111 7.04 -5.59 -23.82
C LEU A 111 6.59 -6.61 -22.77
N ASN A 112 6.25 -6.15 -21.57
CA ASN A 112 5.80 -6.99 -20.46
C ASN A 112 4.38 -7.52 -20.65
N THR A 113 3.51 -6.78 -21.33
CA THR A 113 2.08 -7.08 -21.40
C THR A 113 1.62 -7.64 -22.74
N VAL A 114 2.37 -7.46 -23.83
CA VAL A 114 2.01 -7.98 -25.16
C VAL A 114 1.69 -9.48 -25.20
N PRO A 115 2.32 -10.35 -24.38
CA PRO A 115 1.95 -11.77 -24.37
C PRO A 115 0.60 -12.05 -23.66
N TYR A 116 0.08 -11.09 -22.89
CA TYR A 116 -1.17 -11.21 -22.15
C TYR A 116 -2.31 -10.62 -22.98
N GLY A 117 -3.07 -11.50 -23.65
CA GLY A 117 -4.15 -11.10 -24.57
C GLY A 117 -5.30 -10.30 -23.93
N ASN A 118 -5.35 -10.22 -22.60
CA ASN A 118 -6.32 -9.45 -21.85
C ASN A 118 -5.80 -8.07 -21.37
N VAL A 119 -4.60 -7.66 -21.77
CA VAL A 119 -4.02 -6.35 -21.43
C VAL A 119 -3.86 -5.49 -22.68
N THR A 120 -4.29 -4.24 -22.63
CA THR A 120 -3.93 -3.21 -23.62
C THR A 120 -3.24 -2.06 -22.92
N VAL A 121 -2.04 -1.69 -23.39
CA VAL A 121 -1.31 -0.51 -22.92
C VAL A 121 -1.45 0.64 -23.92
N LEU A 122 -1.84 1.81 -23.44
CA LEU A 122 -2.02 3.03 -24.23
C LEU A 122 -1.01 4.09 -23.81
N ASN A 123 -0.35 4.74 -24.78
CA ASN A 123 0.50 5.89 -24.52
C ASN A 123 -0.35 7.18 -24.44
N LEU A 124 -0.94 7.40 -23.27
CA LEU A 124 -1.77 8.56 -22.99
C LEU A 124 -1.78 8.86 -21.49
N ALA A 125 -2.06 10.11 -21.15
CA ALA A 125 -2.43 10.51 -19.81
C ALA A 125 -3.96 10.56 -19.69
N ILE A 126 -4.48 10.39 -18.47
CA ILE A 126 -5.88 10.69 -18.18
C ILE A 126 -5.93 12.00 -17.43
N GLY A 127 -6.76 12.93 -17.89
CA GLY A 127 -6.90 14.28 -17.32
C GLY A 127 -8.35 14.75 -17.29
N THR A 128 -8.54 16.05 -17.10
CA THR A 128 -9.87 16.70 -17.09
C THR A 128 -10.32 17.20 -18.46
N ASP A 129 -9.39 17.43 -19.38
CA ASP A 129 -9.65 17.91 -20.73
C ASP A 129 -8.82 17.15 -21.79
N ASN A 130 -9.18 17.37 -23.06
CA ASN A 130 -8.35 16.91 -24.17
C ASN A 130 -7.27 17.99 -24.39
N ALA A 131 -6.09 17.78 -23.82
CA ALA A 131 -4.99 18.72 -23.92
C ALA A 131 -3.65 18.01 -24.14
N ARG A 132 -2.72 18.76 -24.72
CA ARG A 132 -1.33 18.31 -24.85
C ARG A 132 -0.55 18.69 -23.60
N HIS A 133 0.32 17.77 -23.22
CA HIS A 133 1.16 17.88 -22.04
C HIS A 133 2.60 17.52 -22.41
N ASP A 134 3.52 17.98 -21.58
CA ASP A 134 4.89 17.51 -21.57
C ASP A 134 5.37 17.38 -20.12
N PHE A 135 6.49 16.70 -19.93
CA PHE A 135 7.11 16.61 -18.62
C PHE A 135 7.96 17.85 -18.36
N PHE A 136 7.60 18.61 -17.32
CA PHE A 136 8.39 19.74 -16.83
C PHE A 136 8.60 19.63 -15.32
N GLY A 137 9.72 20.15 -14.81
CA GLY A 137 10.00 20.17 -13.39
C GLY A 137 10.03 18.78 -12.73
N ARG A 138 9.96 18.79 -11.40
CA ARG A 138 9.86 17.60 -10.54
C ARG A 138 8.90 17.92 -9.40
N GLU A 139 7.98 17.02 -9.09
CA GLU A 139 7.00 17.15 -8.02
C GLU A 139 7.11 16.00 -7.00
N GLY A 140 6.71 16.30 -5.75
CA GLY A 140 6.78 15.39 -4.61
C GLY A 140 8.19 15.20 -4.04
N GLU A 141 8.29 14.59 -2.85
CA GLU A 141 9.58 14.26 -2.20
C GLU A 141 10.47 13.37 -3.08
N ALA A 142 9.87 12.52 -3.92
CA ALA A 142 10.57 11.64 -4.85
C ALA A 142 11.00 12.33 -6.16
N GLY A 143 10.57 13.57 -6.40
CA GLY A 143 10.95 14.36 -7.57
C GLY A 143 10.52 13.75 -8.91
N TYR A 144 9.30 13.23 -8.98
CA TYR A 144 8.76 12.67 -10.22
C TYR A 144 8.50 13.78 -11.24
N PRO A 145 8.78 13.56 -12.54
CA PRO A 145 8.52 14.58 -13.55
C PRO A 145 7.03 14.91 -13.59
N ALA A 146 6.70 16.20 -13.44
CA ALA A 146 5.31 16.64 -13.40
C ALA A 146 4.78 16.78 -14.82
N LEU A 147 3.60 16.20 -15.06
CA LEU A 147 2.94 16.33 -16.34
C LEU A 147 2.21 17.67 -16.39
N MET A 148 2.73 18.63 -17.15
CA MET A 148 2.16 19.96 -17.27
C MET A 148 1.59 20.19 -18.66
N ARG A 149 0.47 20.91 -18.72
CA ARG A 149 -0.15 21.31 -19.98
C ARG A 149 0.82 22.17 -20.78
N HIS A 150 1.00 21.82 -22.06
CA HIS A 150 1.91 22.53 -22.95
C HIS A 150 1.44 22.38 -24.39
N GLU A 151 1.30 23.49 -25.12
CA GLU A 151 0.72 23.48 -26.48
C GLU A 151 1.52 22.62 -27.47
N ALA A 152 2.85 22.66 -27.36
CA ALA A 152 3.76 21.84 -28.16
C ALA A 152 4.10 20.48 -27.51
N GLY A 153 3.43 20.14 -26.40
CA GLY A 153 3.64 18.87 -25.69
C GLY A 153 3.30 17.65 -26.55
N GLN A 154 4.01 16.55 -26.33
CA GLN A 154 3.83 15.31 -27.10
C GLN A 154 2.85 14.32 -26.45
N ILE A 155 2.51 14.53 -25.18
CA ILE A 155 1.66 13.63 -24.43
C ILE A 155 0.22 14.09 -24.56
N THR A 156 -0.64 13.20 -25.05
CA THR A 156 -2.07 13.48 -25.11
C THR A 156 -2.71 13.09 -23.78
N ALA A 157 -3.35 14.05 -23.12
CA ALA A 157 -4.28 13.78 -22.05
C ALA A 157 -5.69 13.67 -22.61
N THR A 158 -6.48 12.75 -22.08
CA THR A 158 -7.89 12.62 -22.44
C THR A 158 -8.77 12.45 -21.20
N PRO A 159 -10.01 12.97 -21.20
CA PRO A 159 -10.95 12.71 -20.13
C PRO A 159 -11.25 11.21 -20.01
N LEU A 160 -11.44 10.75 -18.78
CA LEU A 160 -11.78 9.35 -18.49
C LEU A 160 -12.98 8.86 -19.32
N ALA A 161 -14.05 9.66 -19.39
CA ALA A 161 -15.25 9.31 -20.16
C ALA A 161 -14.95 9.12 -21.66
N HIS A 162 -14.03 9.91 -22.23
CA HIS A 162 -13.66 9.78 -23.63
C HIS A 162 -12.89 8.47 -23.88
N LEU A 163 -11.91 8.14 -23.04
CA LEU A 163 -11.21 6.86 -23.13
C LEU A 163 -12.20 5.68 -23.09
N LEU A 164 -13.08 5.66 -22.09
CA LEU A 164 -14.05 4.58 -21.91
C LEU A 164 -14.96 4.43 -23.14
N ASN A 165 -15.48 5.54 -23.67
CA ASN A 165 -16.30 5.54 -24.88
C ASN A 165 -15.52 5.03 -26.11
N HIS A 166 -14.29 5.50 -26.31
CA HIS A 166 -13.44 5.10 -27.44
C HIS A 166 -13.15 3.60 -27.42
N ARG A 167 -12.97 3.03 -26.22
CA ARG A 167 -12.72 1.60 -26.00
C ARG A 167 -13.99 0.77 -25.89
N ARG A 168 -15.16 1.38 -26.11
CA ARG A 168 -16.48 0.74 -25.98
C ARG A 168 -16.70 0.11 -24.60
N TRP A 169 -16.03 0.66 -23.59
CA TRP A 169 -16.24 0.34 -22.20
C TRP A 169 -17.41 1.16 -21.69
N ASN A 170 -18.60 0.57 -21.74
CA ASN A 170 -19.79 1.16 -21.13
C ASN A 170 -19.73 1.12 -19.59
N ASP A 171 -18.75 0.42 -19.02
CA ASP A 171 -18.43 0.41 -17.61
C ASP A 171 -16.97 0.03 -17.34
N VAL A 172 -16.56 0.30 -16.11
CA VAL A 172 -15.29 -0.07 -15.48
C VAL A 172 -15.62 -0.39 -14.02
N ASP A 173 -15.11 -1.51 -13.50
CA ASP A 173 -15.40 -1.93 -12.13
C ASP A 173 -14.24 -1.70 -11.16
N THR A 174 -13.02 -1.58 -11.67
CA THR A 174 -11.86 -1.20 -10.88
C THR A 174 -11.05 -0.11 -11.59
N ILE A 175 -10.72 0.95 -10.86
CA ILE A 175 -9.76 1.97 -11.28
C ILE A 175 -8.57 1.92 -10.32
N ILE A 176 -7.36 1.84 -10.86
CA ILE A 176 -6.11 1.91 -10.12
C ILE A 176 -5.37 3.14 -10.62
N LEU A 177 -5.01 4.04 -9.71
CA LEU A 177 -4.42 5.33 -10.01
C LEU A 177 -3.06 5.43 -9.34
N THR A 178 -2.00 5.46 -10.13
CA THR A 178 -0.68 5.94 -9.72
C THR A 178 -0.62 7.43 -10.06
N PRO A 179 -0.79 8.33 -9.08
CA PRO A 179 -1.00 9.73 -9.36
C PRO A 179 0.26 10.37 -9.95
N ASP A 180 0.06 11.04 -11.08
CA ASP A 180 0.87 12.13 -11.57
C ASP A 180 0.06 13.44 -11.51
N ALA A 181 0.69 14.58 -11.82
CA ALA A 181 0.06 15.89 -11.75
C ALA A 181 -1.25 16.00 -12.58
N ALA A 182 -1.38 15.25 -13.67
CA ALA A 182 -2.55 15.31 -14.55
C ALA A 182 -3.67 14.35 -14.13
N SER A 183 -3.32 13.15 -13.67
CA SER A 183 -4.25 12.09 -13.34
C SER A 183 -4.93 12.27 -11.98
N ILE A 184 -4.35 13.06 -11.07
CA ILE A 184 -5.04 13.39 -9.81
C ILE A 184 -6.34 14.18 -10.05
N GLY A 185 -6.40 14.97 -11.12
CA GLY A 185 -7.60 15.71 -11.53
C GLY A 185 -8.77 14.82 -11.95
N ILE A 186 -8.58 13.51 -12.09
CA ILE A 186 -9.68 12.56 -12.31
C ILE A 186 -10.59 12.48 -11.09
N LEU A 187 -10.03 12.70 -9.90
CA LEU A 187 -10.79 12.68 -8.65
C LEU A 187 -11.72 13.89 -8.53
N ASP A 188 -11.58 14.90 -9.39
CA ASP A 188 -12.53 16.02 -9.54
C ASP A 188 -13.73 15.67 -10.43
N GLN A 189 -13.68 14.56 -11.16
CA GLN A 189 -14.73 14.16 -12.09
C GLN A 189 -15.65 13.10 -11.48
N PRO A 190 -16.94 13.07 -11.87
CA PRO A 190 -17.82 11.98 -11.49
C PRO A 190 -17.28 10.62 -11.97
N LEU A 191 -16.98 9.73 -11.03
CA LEU A 191 -16.54 8.37 -11.33
C LEU A 191 -17.69 7.56 -11.95
N PRO A 192 -17.42 6.63 -12.88
CA PRO A 192 -18.45 5.76 -13.43
C PRO A 192 -19.19 4.99 -12.34
N ARG A 193 -20.53 4.93 -12.45
CA ARG A 193 -21.40 4.35 -11.42
C ARG A 193 -21.08 2.90 -11.06
N ARG A 194 -20.47 2.14 -11.98
CA ARG A 194 -20.10 0.74 -11.81
C ARG A 194 -18.72 0.52 -11.18
N VAL A 195 -17.95 1.57 -10.91
CA VAL A 195 -16.67 1.47 -10.19
C VAL A 195 -16.94 0.92 -8.80
N ARG A 196 -16.46 -0.28 -8.51
CA ARG A 196 -16.57 -0.96 -7.22
C ARG A 196 -15.35 -0.71 -6.35
N LEU A 197 -14.19 -0.56 -6.97
CA LEU A 197 -12.92 -0.22 -6.32
C LEU A 197 -12.24 0.94 -7.06
N LEU A 198 -11.91 1.99 -6.33
CA LEU A 198 -10.89 2.96 -6.72
C LEU A 198 -9.70 2.77 -5.78
N ALA A 199 -8.53 2.44 -6.32
CA ALA A 199 -7.29 2.35 -5.58
C ALA A 199 -6.38 3.50 -5.99
N VAL A 200 -5.91 4.31 -5.04
CA VAL A 200 -4.99 5.43 -5.29
C VAL A 200 -3.67 5.12 -4.59
N GLU A 201 -2.59 5.04 -5.36
CA GLU A 201 -1.24 4.83 -4.85
C GLU A 201 -0.72 6.12 -4.21
N THR A 202 -0.30 6.06 -2.96
CA THR A 202 0.15 7.19 -2.15
C THR A 202 1.50 6.98 -1.49
N GLY A 203 2.13 5.81 -1.68
CA GLY A 203 3.37 5.45 -0.97
C GLY A 203 3.16 5.35 0.55
N GLY A 204 1.96 4.94 0.97
CA GLY A 204 1.56 4.80 2.37
C GLY A 204 1.13 6.11 3.04
N ALA A 205 1.13 7.23 2.31
CA ALA A 205 0.61 8.50 2.83
C ALA A 205 -0.92 8.56 2.76
N THR A 206 -1.54 9.38 3.61
CA THR A 206 -2.96 9.73 3.47
C THR A 206 -3.16 10.66 2.28
N LEU A 207 -4.28 10.53 1.57
CA LEU A 207 -4.65 11.52 0.56
C LEU A 207 -4.93 12.89 1.19
N PRO A 208 -4.64 14.00 0.49
CA PRO A 208 -4.95 15.33 0.98
C PRO A 208 -6.45 15.48 1.33
N PRO A 209 -6.81 16.20 2.40
CA PRO A 209 -8.19 16.34 2.84
C PRO A 209 -9.15 16.83 1.74
N GLU A 210 -8.69 17.74 0.88
CA GLU A 210 -9.44 18.25 -0.26
C GLU A 210 -9.71 17.19 -1.33
N THR A 211 -8.80 16.22 -1.48
CA THR A 211 -9.00 15.07 -2.37
C THR A 211 -9.96 14.07 -1.75
N MET A 212 -9.81 13.80 -0.45
CA MET A 212 -10.72 12.95 0.31
C MET A 212 -12.16 13.49 0.30
N ALA A 213 -12.35 14.80 0.40
CA ALA A 213 -13.66 15.44 0.38
C ALA A 213 -14.45 15.23 -0.92
N LYS A 214 -13.77 14.94 -2.03
CA LYS A 214 -14.38 14.67 -3.34
C LYS A 214 -14.94 13.25 -3.44
N LEU A 215 -14.54 12.34 -2.55
CA LEU A 215 -15.00 10.96 -2.49
C LEU A 215 -15.91 10.80 -1.26
N PRO A 216 -17.24 11.02 -1.40
CA PRO A 216 -18.12 11.09 -0.24
C PRO A 216 -18.12 9.76 0.52
N MET A 217 -17.83 9.82 1.83
CA MET A 217 -17.82 8.63 2.72
C MET A 217 -19.16 7.88 2.78
N ALA A 218 -20.26 8.56 2.43
CA ALA A 218 -21.58 7.94 2.30
C ALA A 218 -21.65 6.96 1.11
N GLU A 219 -20.83 7.15 0.07
CA GLU A 219 -20.80 6.32 -1.13
C GLU A 219 -19.67 5.29 -1.07
N PHE A 220 -18.55 5.62 -0.42
CA PHE A 220 -17.36 4.77 -0.36
C PHE A 220 -16.99 4.37 1.08
N LEU A 221 -16.48 3.14 1.22
CA LEU A 221 -15.70 2.70 2.36
C LEU A 221 -14.22 2.90 2.03
N THR A 222 -13.49 3.61 2.90
CA THR A 222 -12.06 3.86 2.72
C THR A 222 -11.23 2.91 3.60
N MET A 223 -10.15 2.39 3.05
CA MET A 223 -9.15 1.58 3.74
C MET A 223 -7.76 1.95 3.25
N ILE A 224 -6.77 1.97 4.13
CA ILE A 224 -5.36 2.11 3.76
C ILE A 224 -4.75 0.71 3.76
N SER A 225 -4.06 0.33 2.69
CA SER A 225 -3.40 -0.98 2.60
C SER A 225 -2.14 -0.85 1.76
N GLY A 226 -0.99 -1.13 2.38
CA GLY A 226 0.33 -0.90 1.78
C GLY A 226 0.46 0.54 1.26
N ASP A 227 0.87 0.66 0.01
CA ASP A 227 1.03 1.95 -0.67
C ASP A 227 -0.28 2.56 -1.20
N TYR A 228 -1.44 2.00 -0.87
CA TYR A 228 -2.71 2.45 -1.45
C TYR A 228 -3.69 2.97 -0.42
N VAL A 229 -4.47 3.97 -0.84
CA VAL A 229 -5.77 4.29 -0.28
C VAL A 229 -6.85 3.68 -1.18
N LEU A 230 -7.60 2.74 -0.64
CA LEU A 230 -8.64 1.96 -1.32
C LEU A 230 -10.02 2.51 -0.98
N PHE A 231 -10.85 2.75 -2.00
CA PHE A 231 -12.23 3.20 -1.90
C PHE A 231 -13.18 2.17 -2.50
N TYR A 232 -13.97 1.51 -1.65
CA TYR A 232 -14.96 0.52 -2.06
C TYR A 232 -16.35 1.13 -2.13
N ARG A 233 -17.03 1.03 -3.27
CA ARG A 233 -18.38 1.58 -3.43
C ARG A 233 -19.41 0.75 -2.66
N ARG A 234 -20.07 1.36 -1.67
CA ARG A 234 -21.04 0.72 -0.77
C ARG A 234 -22.28 0.19 -1.51
N ALA A 235 -22.80 0.97 -2.46
CA ALA A 235 -24.09 0.70 -3.11
C ALA A 235 -24.11 -0.55 -4.03
N LEU A 236 -22.94 -1.09 -4.41
CA LEU A 236 -22.82 -2.22 -5.36
C LEU A 236 -22.50 -3.56 -4.70
N GLN A 237 -22.48 -3.62 -3.37
CA GLN A 237 -22.28 -4.86 -2.64
C GLN A 237 -23.63 -5.37 -2.11
N LYS A 238 -24.20 -6.41 -2.74
CA LYS A 238 -25.46 -7.03 -2.28
C LYS A 238 -25.30 -7.74 -0.93
N VAL A 239 -24.11 -8.23 -0.62
CA VAL A 239 -23.69 -8.70 0.69
C VAL A 239 -22.21 -8.42 0.72
N LEU A 240 -21.80 -7.36 1.44
CA LEU A 240 -20.46 -7.35 1.99
C LEU A 240 -20.33 -8.62 2.82
N PRO A 241 -19.30 -9.49 2.69
CA PRO A 241 -18.86 -10.19 3.89
C PRO A 241 -18.72 -9.07 4.93
N GLU A 242 -19.34 -9.21 6.13
CA GLU A 242 -19.18 -8.20 7.18
C GLU A 242 -17.69 -7.84 7.16
N PRO A 243 -17.32 -6.55 6.96
CA PRO A 243 -15.91 -6.18 6.96
C PRO A 243 -15.33 -6.89 8.17
N PRO A 244 -14.29 -7.73 8.00
CA PRO A 244 -13.78 -8.55 9.10
C PRO A 244 -13.72 -7.63 10.30
N ARG A 245 -14.49 -7.93 11.35
CA ARG A 245 -14.78 -6.94 12.38
C ARG A 245 -13.44 -6.50 12.91
N ALA A 246 -13.02 -5.31 12.49
CA ALA A 246 -11.70 -4.81 12.81
C ALA A 246 -11.68 -4.74 14.31
N THR A 247 -10.92 -5.65 14.91
CA THR A 247 -10.95 -5.82 16.35
C THR A 247 -9.74 -5.06 16.87
N PRO A 248 -9.94 -3.86 17.42
CA PRO A 248 -8.84 -3.10 17.97
C PRO A 248 -8.15 -3.92 19.07
N VAL A 249 -6.83 -4.02 18.96
CA VAL A 249 -5.99 -4.68 19.95
C VAL A 249 -6.07 -3.96 21.29
N TYR A 250 -6.21 -2.63 21.27
CA TYR A 250 -6.34 -1.80 22.46
C TYR A 250 -7.63 -0.98 22.43
N MET A 251 -8.49 -1.22 23.43
CA MET A 251 -9.70 -0.43 23.68
C MET A 251 -9.83 -0.19 25.18
N PRO A 252 -9.64 1.05 25.65
CA PRO A 252 -9.77 1.40 27.07
C PRO A 252 -11.16 1.07 27.64
N ASP A 253 -12.19 1.27 26.83
CA ASP A 253 -13.60 0.99 27.19
C ASP A 253 -14.03 -0.43 26.78
N GLY A 254 -13.09 -1.28 26.36
CA GLY A 254 -13.34 -2.63 25.87
C GLY A 254 -13.44 -3.68 26.98
N PRO A 255 -13.51 -4.98 26.61
CA PRO A 255 -13.35 -6.07 27.55
C PRO A 255 -12.04 -5.92 28.34
N LEU A 256 -12.03 -6.32 29.61
CA LEU A 256 -10.86 -6.20 30.47
C LEU A 256 -9.67 -6.98 29.86
N GLN A 257 -8.68 -6.25 29.35
CA GLN A 257 -7.44 -6.82 28.81
C GLN A 257 -6.36 -6.81 29.89
N ARG A 258 -5.55 -7.88 29.94
CA ARG A 258 -4.35 -7.87 30.77
C ARG A 258 -3.25 -7.11 30.03
N LEU A 259 -2.87 -5.97 30.59
CA LEU A 259 -1.78 -5.13 30.09
C LEU A 259 -0.57 -5.26 31.02
N THR A 260 0.61 -5.49 30.45
CA THR A 260 1.88 -5.53 31.18
C THR A 260 2.87 -4.56 30.56
N LEU A 261 3.56 -3.77 31.39
CA LEU A 261 4.59 -2.83 30.97
C LEU A 261 5.98 -3.36 31.38
N GLU A 262 6.93 -3.32 30.46
CA GLU A 262 8.32 -3.73 30.68
C GLU A 262 9.25 -2.61 30.23
N ASN A 263 10.21 -2.24 31.09
CA ASN A 263 11.18 -1.16 30.83
C ASN A 263 10.53 0.18 30.43
N VAL A 264 9.33 0.47 30.93
CA VAL A 264 8.63 1.73 30.66
C VAL A 264 8.91 2.70 31.81
N SER A 265 9.37 3.91 31.48
CA SER A 265 9.66 4.92 32.51
C SER A 265 8.40 5.30 33.30
N ALA A 266 8.54 5.46 34.62
CA ALA A 266 7.49 6.00 35.47
C ALA A 266 7.49 7.54 35.49
N ASP A 267 8.64 8.16 35.25
CA ASP A 267 8.82 9.62 35.25
C ASP A 267 9.85 10.06 34.19
N PRO A 268 9.45 10.82 33.15
CA PRO A 268 8.06 11.11 32.78
C PRO A 268 7.30 9.82 32.44
N PRO A 269 5.95 9.80 32.50
CA PRO A 269 5.15 8.63 32.17
C PRO A 269 5.46 8.12 30.76
N GLY A 270 6.03 6.91 30.69
CA GLY A 270 6.45 6.29 29.44
C GLY A 270 5.31 5.64 28.67
N PHE A 271 4.14 5.47 29.28
CA PHE A 271 2.95 4.93 28.63
C PHE A 271 1.72 5.76 28.98
N PHE A 272 0.93 6.12 27.97
CA PHE A 272 -0.39 6.72 28.18
C PHE A 272 -1.25 6.58 26.93
N GLN A 273 -2.56 6.55 27.14
CA GLN A 273 -3.54 6.47 26.06
C GLN A 273 -3.53 7.74 25.19
N VAL A 274 -3.68 7.55 23.88
CA VAL A 274 -3.85 8.65 22.91
C VAL A 274 -5.03 8.31 22.00
N GLY A 275 -6.07 9.14 22.04
CA GLY A 275 -7.29 8.86 21.28
C GLY A 275 -8.05 7.65 21.82
N ARG A 276 -8.82 7.00 20.95
CA ARG A 276 -9.72 5.89 21.32
C ARG A 276 -9.04 4.51 21.26
N GLU A 277 -8.17 4.30 20.28
CA GLU A 277 -7.60 2.99 19.93
C GLU A 277 -6.06 2.98 19.99
N GLY A 278 -5.47 4.10 20.39
CA GLY A 278 -4.03 4.32 20.36
C GLY A 278 -3.43 4.60 21.72
N PHE A 279 -2.11 4.56 21.78
CA PHE A 279 -1.33 4.89 22.96
C PHE A 279 0.06 5.40 22.57
N ARG A 280 0.63 6.21 23.44
CA ARG A 280 2.03 6.59 23.40
C ARG A 280 2.85 5.60 24.20
N LEU A 281 3.98 5.19 23.63
CA LEU A 281 5.00 4.38 24.31
C LEU A 281 6.37 5.04 24.10
N HIS A 282 6.81 5.78 25.10
CA HIS A 282 8.04 6.55 25.05
C HIS A 282 9.25 5.62 24.83
N PRO A 283 10.11 5.89 23.83
CA PRO A 283 11.23 5.03 23.50
C PRO A 283 12.33 5.14 24.55
N ASN A 284 12.98 4.00 24.80
CA ASN A 284 14.22 3.96 25.56
C ASN A 284 15.43 4.37 24.71
N PRO A 285 16.53 4.82 25.33
CA PRO A 285 17.76 5.15 24.61
C PRO A 285 18.29 3.99 23.76
N TYR A 286 19.07 4.31 22.73
CA TYR A 286 19.71 3.29 21.91
C TYR A 286 20.58 2.36 22.75
N GLY A 287 20.43 1.05 22.56
CA GLY A 287 21.17 0.02 23.29
C GLY A 287 20.60 -0.34 24.67
N ALA A 288 19.68 0.45 25.22
CA ALA A 288 18.93 0.07 26.41
C ALA A 288 17.85 -0.99 26.05
N PRO A 289 17.36 -1.79 27.03
CA PRO A 289 16.21 -2.67 26.81
C PRO A 289 15.02 -1.90 26.21
N LEU A 290 14.28 -2.50 25.28
CA LEU A 290 13.13 -1.87 24.62
C LEU A 290 12.05 -1.53 25.66
N ALA A 291 11.46 -0.33 25.56
CA ALA A 291 10.21 -0.06 26.26
C ALA A 291 9.13 -0.91 25.61
N ARG A 292 8.36 -1.67 26.38
CA ARG A 292 7.41 -2.64 25.86
C ARG A 292 6.09 -2.61 26.62
N VAL A 293 5.00 -2.68 25.86
CA VAL A 293 3.66 -2.99 26.38
C VAL A 293 3.15 -4.27 25.75
N THR A 294 2.66 -5.18 26.58
CA THR A 294 2.12 -6.48 26.17
C THR A 294 0.65 -6.54 26.55
N MET A 295 -0.21 -6.85 25.58
CA MET A 295 -1.66 -6.96 25.76
C MET A 295 -2.11 -8.38 25.45
N THR A 296 -2.69 -9.06 26.43
CA THR A 296 -3.23 -10.41 26.24
C THR A 296 -4.64 -10.37 25.68
N GLN A 297 -4.89 -11.18 24.65
CA GLN A 297 -6.18 -11.32 23.99
C GLN A 297 -6.33 -12.72 23.37
N ARG A 298 -7.35 -12.91 22.53
CA ARG A 298 -7.60 -14.19 21.85
C ARG A 298 -7.64 -13.95 20.35
N ASN A 299 -6.84 -14.67 19.57
CA ASN A 299 -6.96 -14.66 18.12
C ASN A 299 -8.19 -15.48 17.72
N LEU A 300 -9.13 -14.83 17.02
CA LEU A 300 -10.39 -15.43 16.55
C LEU A 300 -10.31 -15.81 15.07
N ASP A 301 -9.12 -16.20 14.60
CA ASP A 301 -8.83 -16.52 13.20
C ASP A 301 -8.64 -15.30 12.29
N PHE A 302 -8.08 -14.22 12.84
CA PHE A 302 -7.68 -13.07 12.03
C PHE A 302 -6.51 -13.44 11.13
N ALA A 303 -6.54 -12.94 9.90
CA ALA A 303 -5.50 -13.19 8.90
C ALA A 303 -4.38 -12.15 8.99
N GLU A 304 -4.70 -10.94 9.44
CA GLU A 304 -3.75 -9.83 9.48
C GLU A 304 -3.86 -9.04 10.80
N LEU A 305 -2.76 -8.46 11.24
CA LEU A 305 -2.72 -7.39 12.24
C LEU A 305 -2.15 -6.14 11.58
N GLN A 306 -2.98 -5.11 11.46
CA GLN A 306 -2.61 -3.83 10.87
C GLN A 306 -2.29 -2.83 11.98
N VAL A 307 -1.13 -2.18 11.92
CA VAL A 307 -0.67 -1.24 12.94
C VAL A 307 -0.21 0.06 12.30
N SER A 308 -0.76 1.18 12.76
CA SER A 308 -0.34 2.52 12.37
C SER A 308 0.46 3.17 13.50
N MET A 309 1.57 3.80 13.17
CA MET A 309 2.51 4.38 14.13
C MET A 309 3.06 5.72 13.65
N ARG A 310 3.50 6.58 14.58
CA ARG A 310 4.14 7.86 14.26
C ARG A 310 5.11 8.33 15.33
N VAL A 311 6.03 9.21 14.93
CA VAL A 311 6.79 10.05 15.86
C VAL A 311 6.26 11.47 15.75
N VAL A 312 5.67 11.99 16.83
CA VAL A 312 4.86 13.22 16.77
C VAL A 312 5.69 14.46 16.46
N ARG A 313 6.93 14.53 16.98
CA ARG A 313 7.78 15.73 16.87
C ARG A 313 8.72 15.61 15.68
N GLU A 314 8.73 16.64 14.84
CA GLU A 314 9.53 16.70 13.61
C GLU A 314 11.02 16.72 13.92
N GLU A 315 11.42 17.43 14.98
CA GLU A 315 12.80 17.56 15.43
C GLU A 315 13.35 16.30 16.15
N SER A 316 12.52 15.28 16.36
CA SER A 316 12.95 14.03 16.99
C SER A 316 13.81 13.19 16.04
N ALA A 317 14.84 12.56 16.61
CA ALA A 317 15.53 11.46 15.94
C ALA A 317 14.57 10.28 15.70
N SER A 318 14.97 9.38 14.79
CA SER A 318 14.16 8.24 14.38
C SER A 318 13.93 7.25 15.53
N VAL A 319 12.73 6.68 15.57
CA VAL A 319 12.34 5.67 16.57
C VAL A 319 12.13 4.34 15.88
N ARG A 320 12.70 3.27 16.45
CA ARG A 320 12.44 1.89 16.10
C ARG A 320 11.18 1.42 16.82
N PHE A 321 10.17 1.04 16.05
CA PHE A 321 8.96 0.38 16.49
C PHE A 321 9.07 -1.11 16.20
N LYS A 322 8.56 -1.93 17.12
CA LYS A 322 8.43 -3.38 16.91
C LYS A 322 7.04 -3.83 17.38
N VAL A 323 6.42 -4.70 16.61
CA VAL A 323 5.15 -5.34 16.95
C VAL A 323 5.34 -6.85 16.83
N GLU A 324 4.94 -7.59 17.85
CA GLU A 324 5.05 -9.06 17.88
C GLU A 324 3.71 -9.66 18.31
N MET A 325 3.27 -10.69 17.62
CA MET A 325 2.24 -11.59 18.11
C MET A 325 2.89 -12.80 18.77
N LEU A 326 2.56 -13.03 20.02
CA LEU A 326 3.07 -14.13 20.84
C LEU A 326 1.97 -15.15 21.07
N GLY A 327 2.28 -16.44 20.90
CA GLY A 327 1.41 -17.54 21.30
C GLY A 327 1.32 -17.68 22.82
N GLU A 328 0.50 -18.61 23.29
CA GLU A 328 0.30 -18.85 24.74
C GLU A 328 1.61 -19.21 25.48
N THR A 329 2.52 -19.90 24.80
CA THR A 329 3.84 -20.29 25.33
C THR A 329 4.89 -19.19 25.24
N GLY A 330 4.54 -18.01 24.70
CA GLY A 330 5.48 -16.91 24.45
C GLY A 330 6.26 -17.04 23.13
N THR A 331 6.00 -18.08 22.31
CA THR A 331 6.59 -18.20 20.97
C THR A 331 6.14 -17.06 20.07
N ILE A 332 7.06 -16.42 19.36
CA ILE A 332 6.73 -15.38 18.38
C ILE A 332 6.07 -16.06 17.18
N LEU A 333 4.81 -15.72 16.93
CA LEU A 333 4.00 -16.22 15.81
C LEU A 333 4.11 -15.30 14.59
N ALA A 334 4.20 -14.00 14.81
CA ALA A 334 4.41 -12.99 13.77
C ALA A 334 5.18 -11.80 14.37
N SER A 335 5.99 -11.12 13.57
CA SER A 335 6.74 -9.94 14.01
C SER A 335 6.95 -8.98 12.85
N ALA A 336 6.87 -7.69 13.14
CA ALA A 336 7.32 -6.64 12.22
C ALA A 336 8.07 -5.54 12.97
N MET A 337 8.93 -4.83 12.25
CA MET A 337 9.77 -3.76 12.79
C MET A 337 9.87 -2.63 11.79
N GLU A 338 9.74 -1.40 12.26
CA GLU A 338 9.79 -0.20 11.45
C GLU A 338 10.66 0.86 12.10
N VAL A 339 11.35 1.68 11.30
CA VAL A 339 12.08 2.85 11.77
C VAL A 339 11.38 4.09 11.23
N VAL A 340 10.82 4.90 12.13
CA VAL A 340 10.00 6.06 11.77
C VAL A 340 10.75 7.34 12.14
N PRO A 341 11.06 8.22 11.16
CA PRO A 341 11.65 9.53 11.42
C PRO A 341 10.71 10.46 12.20
N GLY A 342 11.28 11.48 12.84
CA GLY A 342 10.52 12.57 13.47
C GLY A 342 9.50 13.20 12.52
N GLY A 343 8.29 13.47 13.01
CA GLY A 343 7.20 14.11 12.26
C GLY A 343 6.54 13.23 11.19
N LYS A 344 6.99 11.98 11.03
CA LYS A 344 6.46 11.05 10.03
C LYS A 344 5.57 9.98 10.67
N ALA A 345 4.75 9.35 9.83
CA ALA A 345 3.90 8.22 10.17
C ALA A 345 4.15 7.05 9.20
N ARG A 346 3.93 5.83 9.70
CA ARG A 346 4.05 4.59 8.95
C ARG A 346 2.96 3.60 9.37
N GLY A 347 2.62 2.70 8.46
CA GLY A 347 1.75 1.56 8.73
C GLY A 347 2.51 0.28 8.47
N VAL A 348 2.20 -0.78 9.21
CA VAL A 348 2.72 -2.12 8.97
C VAL A 348 1.57 -3.13 9.03
N VAL A 349 1.65 -4.15 8.18
CA VAL A 349 0.69 -5.25 8.14
C VAL A 349 1.43 -6.53 8.49
N LEU A 350 1.07 -7.15 9.61
CA LEU A 350 1.60 -8.45 10.01
C LEU A 350 0.65 -9.53 9.48
N GLN A 351 1.13 -10.36 8.57
CA GLN A 351 0.42 -11.58 8.18
C GLN A 351 0.47 -12.56 9.36
N LEU A 352 -0.69 -13.04 9.80
CA LEU A 352 -0.80 -13.93 10.94
C LEU A 352 -0.85 -15.39 10.46
N PRO A 353 -0.15 -16.32 11.12
CA PRO A 353 -0.31 -17.74 10.82
C PRO A 353 -1.72 -18.20 11.22
N GLU A 354 -2.17 -19.32 10.65
CA GLU A 354 -3.39 -20.01 11.12
C GLU A 354 -3.22 -20.41 12.59
N TYR A 355 -3.71 -19.55 13.49
CA TYR A 355 -3.57 -19.72 14.92
C TYR A 355 -4.86 -19.27 15.62
N ARG A 356 -5.53 -20.18 16.31
CA ARG A 356 -6.72 -19.89 17.11
C ARG A 356 -6.42 -20.17 18.57
N GLY A 357 -6.52 -19.16 19.42
CA GLY A 357 -6.26 -19.34 20.84
C GLY A 357 -5.83 -18.06 21.55
N PRO A 358 -5.51 -18.16 22.85
CA PRO A 358 -4.89 -17.08 23.59
C PRO A 358 -3.60 -16.63 22.90
N CYS A 359 -3.43 -15.32 22.76
CA CYS A 359 -2.21 -14.71 22.26
C CYS A 359 -1.93 -13.43 23.04
N SER A 360 -0.72 -12.91 22.89
CA SER A 360 -0.40 -11.55 23.35
C SER A 360 0.18 -10.74 22.21
N ILE A 361 -0.14 -9.46 22.14
CA ILE A 361 0.51 -8.53 21.22
C ILE A 361 1.46 -7.66 22.03
N ALA A 362 2.75 -7.73 21.68
CA ALA A 362 3.79 -6.92 22.27
C ALA A 362 4.14 -5.77 21.33
N PHE A 363 4.00 -4.55 21.80
CA PHE A 363 4.42 -3.34 21.12
C PHE A 363 5.66 -2.81 21.82
N SER A 364 6.68 -2.42 21.07
CA SER A 364 7.95 -1.98 21.65
C SER A 364 8.56 -0.79 20.92
N THR A 365 9.25 0.09 21.66
CA THR A 365 9.91 1.29 21.11
C THR A 365 11.32 1.50 21.69
N GLN A 366 12.22 2.03 20.85
CA GLN A 366 13.59 2.43 21.20
C GLN A 366 14.11 3.46 20.21
N MET A 367 15.02 4.34 20.62
CA MET A 367 15.72 5.23 19.68
C MET A 367 16.50 4.39 18.66
N ALA A 368 16.41 4.76 17.37
CA ALA A 368 17.06 4.02 16.29
C ALA A 368 18.56 4.34 16.17
N GLU A 369 18.98 5.51 16.66
CA GLU A 369 20.32 6.07 16.46
C GLU A 369 21.10 6.19 17.77
N HIS A 370 22.40 5.93 17.72
CA HIS A 370 23.29 6.05 18.88
C HIS A 370 23.45 7.51 19.32
N GLY A 371 23.37 7.78 20.62
CA GLY A 371 23.49 9.13 21.19
C GLY A 371 22.26 10.04 20.99
N ALA A 372 21.21 9.55 20.32
CA ALA A 372 19.97 10.30 20.15
C ALA A 372 19.25 10.50 21.49
N SER A 373 18.85 11.74 21.77
CA SER A 373 18.01 12.07 22.92
C SER A 373 16.61 11.49 22.74
N ASN A 374 16.10 10.82 23.77
CA ASN A 374 14.72 10.32 23.78
C ASN A 374 13.73 11.34 24.36
N HIS A 375 14.18 12.43 24.99
CA HIS A 375 13.34 13.36 25.77
C HIS A 375 12.14 13.96 25.03
N ALA A 376 12.18 13.98 23.69
CA ALA A 376 11.12 14.53 22.84
C ALA A 376 10.57 13.51 21.82
N ALA A 377 11.03 12.26 21.88
CA ALA A 377 10.67 11.23 20.92
C ALA A 377 9.30 10.62 21.26
N TRP A 378 8.24 11.38 21.03
CA TRP A 378 6.87 10.97 21.31
C TRP A 378 6.40 9.93 20.28
N ALA A 379 6.68 8.66 20.57
CA ALA A 379 6.35 7.52 19.75
C ALA A 379 4.95 6.99 20.06
N GLU A 380 4.07 7.00 19.07
CA GLU A 380 2.66 6.62 19.21
C GLU A 380 2.31 5.46 18.30
N PHE A 381 1.60 4.48 18.86
CA PHE A 381 0.81 3.51 18.10
C PHE A 381 -0.59 4.10 17.98
N ILE A 382 -0.93 4.62 16.80
CA ILE A 382 -2.18 5.35 16.52
C ILE A 382 -3.37 4.39 16.55
N SER A 383 -3.19 3.21 15.94
CA SER A 383 -4.16 2.12 15.92
C SER A 383 -3.44 0.80 15.75
N ALA A 384 -4.04 -0.26 16.29
CA ALA A 384 -3.66 -1.64 16.04
C ALA A 384 -4.94 -2.45 15.93
N THR A 385 -5.21 -3.05 14.78
CA THR A 385 -6.48 -3.72 14.49
C THR A 385 -6.22 -5.06 13.84
N PHE A 386 -6.83 -6.09 14.39
CA PHE A 386 -6.94 -7.35 13.69
C PHE A 386 -7.95 -7.28 12.55
N VAL A 387 -7.62 -7.92 11.42
CA VAL A 387 -8.44 -8.02 10.21
C VAL A 387 -8.60 -9.47 9.80
#